data_AF-A0A3A8QDI8-F1
#
_entry.id   AF-A0A3A8QDI8-F1
#
_cell.length_a   1.000
_cell.length_b   1.000
_cell.length_c   1.000
_cell.angle_alpha   90.00
_cell.angle_beta   90.00
_cell.angle_gamma   90.00
#
_symmetry.space_group_name_H-M   'P 1'
#
loop_
_entity.id
_entity.type
_entity.pdbx_description
1 polymer ?
#
loop_
_entity_poly.entity_id
_entity_poly.type
_entity_poly.pdbx_seq_one_letter_code
_entity_poly.pdbx_strand_id
1 'polypeptide(L)'
;MSPPKIGPRAASTPRLPEPAVPPRPRNQVKPEPRNQGTSLFESPKAQKKAPVALSTPTAAPQGSGPRPTPGTYPTAADVAKISAMTDPVERNLAITQGYHDLSDAMGTLLGKENANWSTFATWASKQAGASIRQEDMPKLFVDALKGGGVVGEAMSRVDDVLRKLGLPTLPLGDIAKAGSDALNNVSKAIADGNQFVFKEVGHEFARFVETFQGDTQLDPAKLQKYLDGFAQDKPLLKQAFGDYAQAMFEKDPNKKAELMLRANDTVGLHEQTQLQSYVEKALNSPVKDVFRNILDKTIEAGANALPFPANLAAKAAIKSGVVDLAVNPLVDKLADVFRGIATEHMMKLAVPGGALKLGNDLPPPPGMEKTIFPPHLRTIEDPKLRELLGRLDSSPDSLKGTAAKDWSKLDQRMNYIVDLFRTRQADPHLFDQPFGKEAHYPVAPPAPKQAPAPAVS
;
A
#
# COMPACT_ATOMS: atom_id res chain seq x y z
N MET A 1 -40.67 -30.27 21.11
CA MET A 1 -39.84 -29.49 22.05
C MET A 1 -40.01 -28.02 21.69
N SER A 2 -40.65 -27.25 22.56
CA SER A 2 -40.94 -25.83 22.33
C SER A 2 -39.75 -24.95 22.72
N PRO A 3 -39.49 -23.83 22.03
CA PRO A 3 -38.40 -22.92 22.38
C PRO A 3 -38.71 -22.16 23.69
N PRO A 4 -37.68 -21.74 24.45
CA PRO A 4 -37.89 -21.06 25.73
C PRO A 4 -38.40 -19.62 25.54
N LYS A 5 -39.35 -19.22 26.39
CA LYS A 5 -39.95 -17.88 26.43
C LYS A 5 -38.94 -16.87 27.00
N ILE A 6 -38.66 -15.81 26.25
CA ILE A 6 -37.88 -14.65 26.69
C ILE A 6 -38.82 -13.69 27.43
N GLY A 7 -38.51 -13.37 28.69
CA GLY A 7 -39.24 -12.38 29.50
C GLY A 7 -39.01 -10.93 29.05
N PRO A 8 -39.85 -9.97 29.49
CA PRO A 8 -39.81 -8.60 29.00
C PRO A 8 -38.54 -7.84 29.41
N ARG A 9 -38.02 -7.06 28.46
CA ARG A 9 -36.82 -6.24 28.53
C ARG A 9 -37.00 -5.10 29.56
N ALA A 10 -36.07 -4.96 30.49
CA ALA A 10 -36.04 -3.85 31.45
C ALA A 10 -35.90 -2.50 30.73
N ALA A 11 -36.65 -1.49 31.19
CA ALA A 11 -36.63 -0.14 30.65
C ALA A 11 -35.27 0.53 30.89
N SER A 12 -34.73 1.13 29.82
CA SER A 12 -33.48 1.89 29.83
C SER A 12 -33.64 3.19 30.63
N THR A 13 -32.77 3.40 31.61
CA THR A 13 -32.62 4.63 32.38
C THR A 13 -32.25 5.82 31.48
N PRO A 14 -32.85 7.01 31.64
CA PRO A 14 -32.47 8.20 30.87
C PRO A 14 -31.06 8.67 31.25
N ARG A 15 -30.22 8.90 30.24
CA ARG A 15 -28.87 9.48 30.40
C ARG A 15 -29.02 10.98 30.74
N LEU A 16 -28.35 11.44 31.79
CA LEU A 16 -28.26 12.86 32.15
C LEU A 16 -27.52 13.66 31.04
N PRO A 17 -27.93 14.90 30.75
CA PRO A 17 -27.27 15.72 29.73
C PRO A 17 -25.85 16.14 30.16
N GLU A 18 -24.88 15.99 29.26
CA GLU A 18 -23.51 16.50 29.45
C GLU A 18 -23.49 18.04 29.47
N PRO A 19 -22.61 18.67 30.26
CA PRO A 19 -22.47 20.12 30.28
C PRO A 19 -21.87 20.65 28.98
N ALA A 20 -22.47 21.72 28.45
CA ALA A 20 -22.05 22.38 27.22
C ALA A 20 -20.61 22.94 27.32
N VAL A 21 -19.73 22.48 26.43
CA VAL A 21 -18.39 23.04 26.24
C VAL A 21 -18.49 24.34 25.44
N PRO A 22 -17.91 25.46 25.90
CA PRO A 22 -17.96 26.72 25.16
C PRO A 22 -17.15 26.63 23.84
N PRO A 23 -17.62 27.28 22.75
CA PRO A 23 -16.96 27.22 21.46
C PRO A 23 -15.60 27.94 21.51
N ARG A 24 -14.55 27.28 20.99
CA ARG A 24 -13.22 27.89 20.81
C ARG A 24 -13.29 29.00 19.75
N PRO A 25 -12.54 30.11 19.90
CA PRO A 25 -12.56 31.22 18.95
C PRO A 25 -12.04 30.77 17.58
N ARG A 26 -12.82 31.03 16.53
CA ARG A 26 -12.40 30.91 15.12
C ARG A 26 -11.32 31.94 14.83
N ASN A 27 -10.12 31.49 14.47
CA ASN A 27 -9.14 32.35 13.80
C ASN A 27 -9.73 32.75 12.43
N GLN A 28 -10.23 33.98 12.34
CA GLN A 28 -10.53 34.62 11.07
C GLN A 28 -9.22 35.15 10.50
N VAL A 29 -8.68 34.47 9.49
CA VAL A 29 -7.62 35.05 8.65
C VAL A 29 -8.30 35.78 7.51
N LYS A 30 -8.09 37.09 7.46
CA LYS A 30 -8.55 38.01 6.42
C LYS A 30 -7.85 37.64 5.08
N PRO A 31 -8.57 37.56 3.94
CA PRO A 31 -7.94 37.17 2.68
C PRO A 31 -7.09 38.33 2.14
N GLU A 32 -5.79 38.12 1.99
CA GLU A 32 -4.91 38.96 1.16
C GLU A 32 -4.85 38.44 -0.28
N PRO A 33 -4.63 39.33 -1.27
CA PRO A 33 -4.76 39.00 -2.68
C PRO A 33 -3.66 38.07 -3.18
N ARG A 34 -4.06 37.00 -3.88
CA ARG A 34 -3.19 36.03 -4.56
C ARG A 34 -2.28 36.73 -5.57
N ASN A 35 -0.98 36.69 -5.35
CA ASN A 35 0.01 36.96 -6.38
C ASN A 35 0.26 35.66 -7.18
N GLN A 36 -0.04 35.69 -8.47
CA GLN A 36 0.12 34.55 -9.38
C GLN A 36 1.60 34.39 -9.75
N GLY A 37 2.23 33.31 -9.28
CA GLY A 37 3.49 32.82 -9.83
C GLY A 37 3.19 31.87 -10.99
N THR A 38 3.33 32.37 -12.21
CA THR A 38 3.21 31.62 -13.47
C THR A 38 4.32 30.58 -13.60
N SER A 39 3.95 29.32 -13.79
CA SER A 39 4.86 28.27 -14.29
C SER A 39 5.12 28.50 -15.77
N LEU A 40 6.39 28.75 -16.12
CA LEU A 40 6.87 28.94 -17.49
C LEU A 40 7.02 27.59 -18.21
N PHE A 41 5.92 26.95 -18.58
CA PHE A 41 5.95 25.80 -19.50
C PHE A 41 4.67 25.66 -20.34
N GLU A 42 4.07 26.76 -20.78
CA GLU A 42 2.99 26.69 -21.77
C GLU A 42 2.86 28.04 -22.49
N SER A 43 3.26 28.09 -23.77
CA SER A 43 2.85 29.16 -24.67
C SER A 43 1.58 28.75 -25.42
N PRO A 44 0.58 29.64 -25.57
CA PRO A 44 -0.77 29.29 -25.98
C PRO A 44 -0.98 29.52 -27.47
N LYS A 45 -1.65 28.58 -28.16
CA LYS A 45 -2.55 28.85 -29.30
C LYS A 45 -3.21 27.54 -29.77
N ALA A 46 -4.41 27.26 -29.29
CA ALA A 46 -5.40 26.49 -30.04
C ALA A 46 -6.80 26.92 -29.58
N GLN A 47 -7.62 27.25 -30.58
CA GLN A 47 -8.91 27.93 -30.45
C GLN A 47 -9.98 27.05 -29.81
N LYS A 48 -10.90 27.71 -29.09
CA LYS A 48 -12.18 27.18 -28.60
C LYS A 48 -12.90 26.39 -29.70
N LYS A 49 -13.20 25.11 -29.45
CA LYS A 49 -14.27 24.37 -30.12
C LYS A 49 -15.31 23.90 -29.10
N ALA A 50 -16.57 23.98 -29.52
CA ALA A 50 -17.79 23.72 -28.76
C ALA A 50 -17.86 22.27 -28.22
N PRO A 51 -18.65 22.01 -27.16
CA PRO A 51 -18.71 20.68 -26.54
C PRO A 51 -19.26 19.63 -27.51
N VAL A 52 -18.51 18.56 -27.68
CA VAL A 52 -18.90 17.38 -28.47
C VAL A 52 -19.96 16.60 -27.67
N ALA A 53 -21.11 16.38 -28.28
CA ALA A 53 -22.15 15.53 -27.73
C ALA A 53 -21.65 14.08 -27.58
N LEU A 54 -21.86 13.49 -26.41
CA LEU A 54 -21.61 12.08 -26.15
C LEU A 54 -22.59 11.25 -26.99
N SER A 55 -22.16 10.81 -28.17
CA SER A 55 -22.88 9.85 -28.99
C SER A 55 -22.91 8.49 -28.28
N THR A 56 -24.08 7.87 -28.29
CA THR A 56 -24.38 6.49 -27.91
C THR A 56 -23.34 5.50 -28.46
N PRO A 57 -22.98 4.43 -27.72
CA PRO A 57 -22.02 3.46 -28.22
C PRO A 57 -22.60 2.75 -29.43
N THR A 58 -21.94 2.93 -30.58
CA THR A 58 -22.11 2.06 -31.74
C THR A 58 -21.53 0.69 -31.37
N ALA A 59 -22.23 -0.38 -31.74
CA ALA A 59 -21.83 -1.76 -31.46
C ALA A 59 -20.35 -2.01 -31.77
N ALA A 60 -19.57 -2.36 -30.74
CA ALA A 60 -18.17 -2.72 -30.90
C ALA A 60 -18.03 -4.04 -31.68
N PRO A 61 -17.06 -4.17 -32.59
CA PRO A 61 -16.78 -5.45 -33.22
C PRO A 61 -16.28 -6.44 -32.16
N GLN A 62 -16.88 -7.63 -32.13
CA GLN A 62 -16.34 -8.79 -31.42
C GLN A 62 -15.04 -9.22 -32.10
N GLY A 63 -13.92 -8.62 -31.69
CA GLY A 63 -12.57 -8.99 -32.09
C GLY A 63 -11.76 -9.23 -30.82
N SER A 64 -11.40 -10.48 -30.57
CA SER A 64 -10.45 -10.85 -29.53
C SER A 64 -9.16 -10.05 -29.69
N GLY A 65 -8.69 -9.42 -28.61
CA GLY A 65 -7.38 -8.79 -28.58
C GLY A 65 -6.26 -9.77 -28.98
N PRO A 66 -5.10 -9.27 -29.41
CA PRO A 66 -3.97 -10.12 -29.77
C PRO A 66 -3.62 -11.04 -28.58
N ARG A 67 -3.59 -12.36 -28.78
CA ARG A 67 -3.39 -13.35 -27.70
C ARG A 67 -2.10 -13.08 -26.91
N PRO A 68 -2.07 -13.36 -25.59
CA PRO A 68 -0.83 -13.24 -24.82
C PRO A 68 0.23 -14.17 -25.42
N THR A 69 1.44 -13.68 -25.58
CA THR A 69 2.56 -14.49 -26.07
C THR A 69 3.36 -14.99 -24.86
N PRO A 70 3.59 -16.30 -24.70
CA PRO A 70 4.41 -16.80 -23.59
C PRO A 70 5.79 -16.13 -23.57
N GLY A 71 6.23 -15.70 -22.37
CA GLY A 71 7.50 -14.98 -22.18
C GLY A 71 7.43 -13.46 -22.35
N THR A 72 6.28 -12.89 -22.76
CA THR A 72 6.05 -11.43 -22.70
C THR A 72 5.48 -10.97 -21.35
N TYR A 73 5.22 -11.92 -20.46
CA TYR A 73 4.79 -11.72 -19.08
C TYR A 73 5.49 -12.78 -18.22
N PRO A 74 5.66 -12.57 -16.90
CA PRO A 74 6.33 -13.56 -16.05
C PRO A 74 5.47 -14.82 -15.94
N THR A 75 6.06 -15.98 -16.29
CA THR A 75 5.46 -17.28 -16.03
C THR A 75 5.39 -17.56 -14.53
N ALA A 76 4.65 -18.60 -14.14
CA ALA A 76 4.64 -19.06 -12.74
C ALA A 76 6.06 -19.36 -12.20
N ALA A 77 6.96 -19.83 -13.08
CA ALA A 77 8.36 -20.07 -12.76
C ALA A 77 9.18 -18.78 -12.65
N ASP A 78 8.90 -17.77 -13.48
CA ASP A 78 9.59 -16.48 -13.42
C ASP A 78 9.18 -15.68 -12.20
N VAL A 79 7.91 -15.75 -11.77
CA VAL A 79 7.46 -15.22 -10.48
C VAL A 79 8.29 -15.77 -9.32
N ALA A 80 8.56 -17.08 -9.31
CA ALA A 80 9.38 -17.71 -8.29
C ALA A 80 10.85 -17.22 -8.34
N LYS A 81 11.43 -17.06 -9.53
CA LYS A 81 12.80 -16.53 -9.71
C LYS A 81 12.92 -15.09 -9.24
N ILE A 82 12.00 -14.21 -9.65
CA ILE A 82 11.94 -12.81 -9.22
C ILE A 82 11.81 -12.75 -7.69
N SER A 83 10.91 -13.56 -7.13
CA SER A 83 10.70 -13.61 -5.67
C SER A 83 11.93 -14.11 -4.89
N ALA A 84 12.84 -14.84 -5.54
CA ALA A 84 14.08 -15.35 -4.95
C ALA A 84 15.27 -14.39 -5.07
N MET A 85 15.13 -13.25 -5.75
CA MET A 85 16.17 -12.23 -5.84
C MET A 85 16.54 -11.69 -4.45
N THR A 86 17.84 -11.56 -4.19
CA THR A 86 18.37 -11.18 -2.88
C THR A 86 18.35 -9.66 -2.67
N ASP A 87 18.68 -8.88 -3.69
CA ASP A 87 18.61 -7.42 -3.63
C ASP A 87 17.13 -6.97 -3.59
N PRO A 88 16.68 -6.32 -2.51
CA PRO A 88 15.28 -5.92 -2.36
C PRO A 88 14.86 -4.81 -3.33
N VAL A 89 15.78 -3.95 -3.78
CA VAL A 89 15.52 -2.86 -4.73
C VAL A 89 15.34 -3.45 -6.12
N GLU A 90 16.31 -4.23 -6.60
CA GLU A 90 16.20 -4.89 -7.91
C GLU A 90 14.99 -5.82 -7.96
N ARG A 91 14.75 -6.57 -6.88
CA ARG A 91 13.56 -7.42 -6.74
C ARG A 91 12.27 -6.62 -6.86
N ASN A 92 12.13 -5.50 -6.14
CA ASN A 92 10.91 -4.70 -6.21
C ASN A 92 10.69 -4.09 -7.59
N LEU A 93 11.75 -3.64 -8.29
CA LEU A 93 11.65 -3.17 -9.67
C LEU A 93 11.10 -4.27 -10.59
N ALA A 94 11.65 -5.50 -10.47
CA ALA A 94 11.18 -6.66 -11.22
C ALA A 94 9.74 -7.07 -10.84
N ILE A 95 9.36 -7.00 -9.56
CA ILE A 95 7.98 -7.26 -9.11
C ILE A 95 7.01 -6.22 -9.69
N THR A 96 7.37 -4.94 -9.64
CA THR A 96 6.53 -3.84 -10.14
C THR A 96 6.29 -4.00 -11.64
N GLN A 97 7.34 -4.28 -12.41
CA GLN A 97 7.20 -4.59 -13.83
C GLN A 97 6.41 -5.88 -14.06
N GLY A 98 6.67 -6.93 -13.26
CA GLY A 98 5.95 -8.19 -13.36
C GLY A 98 4.45 -8.05 -13.13
N TYR A 99 4.02 -7.20 -12.19
CA TYR A 99 2.61 -6.87 -12.02
C TYR A 99 2.02 -6.15 -13.23
N HIS A 100 2.76 -5.22 -13.84
CA HIS A 100 2.32 -4.53 -15.05
C HIS A 100 2.14 -5.54 -16.20
N ASP A 101 3.13 -6.40 -16.41
CA ASP A 101 3.10 -7.37 -17.52
C ASP A 101 2.00 -8.43 -17.31
N LEU A 102 1.75 -8.84 -16.06
CA LEU A 102 0.60 -9.68 -15.72
C LEU A 102 -0.73 -8.94 -15.89
N SER A 103 -0.79 -7.65 -15.55
CA SER A 103 -1.98 -6.82 -15.78
C SER A 103 -2.32 -6.74 -17.27
N ASP A 104 -1.32 -6.53 -18.12
CA ASP A 104 -1.47 -6.52 -19.58
C ASP A 104 -1.91 -7.87 -20.12
N ALA A 105 -1.27 -8.96 -19.68
CA ALA A 105 -1.62 -10.31 -20.09
C ALA A 105 -3.06 -10.68 -19.69
N MET A 106 -3.48 -10.30 -18.47
CA MET A 106 -4.87 -10.43 -18.03
C MET A 106 -5.81 -9.54 -18.83
N GLY A 107 -5.42 -8.30 -19.13
CA GLY A 107 -6.20 -7.36 -19.94
C GLY A 107 -6.47 -7.88 -21.36
N THR A 108 -5.56 -8.67 -21.92
CA THR A 108 -5.79 -9.37 -23.19
C THR A 108 -6.89 -10.43 -23.09
N LEU A 109 -7.02 -11.11 -21.94
CA LEU A 109 -8.05 -12.12 -21.72
C LEU A 109 -9.40 -11.49 -21.33
N LEU A 110 -9.35 -10.48 -20.46
CA LEU A 110 -10.51 -9.90 -19.80
C LEU A 110 -11.03 -8.64 -20.51
N GLY A 111 -10.25 -8.03 -21.40
CA GLY A 111 -10.48 -6.65 -21.85
C GLY A 111 -9.84 -5.62 -20.90
N LYS A 112 -9.64 -4.40 -21.39
CA LYS A 112 -9.04 -3.28 -20.63
C LYS A 112 -10.06 -2.23 -20.19
N GLU A 113 -11.35 -2.49 -20.37
CA GLU A 113 -12.43 -1.62 -19.90
C GLU A 113 -12.54 -1.63 -18.37
N ASN A 114 -12.05 -2.69 -17.72
CA ASN A 114 -12.01 -2.85 -16.28
C ASN A 114 -10.60 -3.28 -15.85
N ALA A 115 -9.99 -2.54 -14.94
CA ALA A 115 -8.72 -2.90 -14.32
C ALA A 115 -8.85 -4.22 -13.56
N ASN A 116 -7.90 -5.13 -13.78
CA ASN A 116 -7.71 -6.31 -12.93
C ASN A 116 -6.83 -5.95 -11.71
N TRP A 117 -6.75 -6.84 -10.72
CA TRP A 117 -6.03 -6.55 -9.47
C TRP A 117 -4.53 -6.28 -9.70
N SER A 118 -3.87 -6.97 -10.65
CA SER A 118 -2.46 -6.71 -10.98
C SER A 118 -2.21 -5.28 -11.48
N THR A 119 -3.22 -4.65 -12.07
CA THR A 119 -3.18 -3.23 -12.46
C THR A 119 -3.00 -2.34 -11.23
N PHE A 120 -3.80 -2.54 -10.18
CA PHE A 120 -3.65 -1.80 -8.92
C PHE A 120 -2.34 -2.16 -8.20
N ALA A 121 -1.99 -3.45 -8.20
CA ALA A 121 -0.76 -3.94 -7.58
C ALA A 121 0.50 -3.32 -8.20
N THR A 122 0.49 -3.01 -9.50
CA THR A 122 1.58 -2.29 -10.18
C THR A 122 1.88 -0.97 -9.49
N TRP A 123 0.85 -0.16 -9.25
CA TRP A 123 1.01 1.17 -8.64
C TRP A 123 1.30 1.09 -7.15
N ALA A 124 0.68 0.15 -6.43
CA ALA A 124 1.02 -0.12 -5.04
C ALA A 124 2.48 -0.57 -4.89
N SER A 125 2.96 -1.45 -5.78
CA SER A 125 4.35 -1.93 -5.77
C SER A 125 5.35 -0.84 -6.14
N LYS A 126 4.98 0.06 -7.07
CA LYS A 126 5.76 1.26 -7.40
C LYS A 126 5.94 2.17 -6.18
N GLN A 127 4.87 2.40 -5.42
CA GLN A 127 4.95 3.17 -4.17
C GLN A 127 5.80 2.45 -3.12
N ALA A 128 5.62 1.13 -2.96
CA ALA A 128 6.46 0.32 -2.09
C ALA A 128 7.95 0.44 -2.49
N GLY A 129 8.24 0.52 -3.80
CA GLY A 129 9.60 0.75 -4.29
C GLY A 129 10.21 2.07 -3.84
N ALA A 130 9.45 3.16 -3.87
CA ALA A 130 9.91 4.46 -3.35
C ALA A 130 10.28 4.34 -1.86
N SER A 131 9.47 3.60 -1.08
CA SER A 131 9.74 3.29 0.33
C SER A 131 10.97 2.43 0.57
N ILE A 132 11.19 1.42 -0.27
CA ILE A 132 12.35 0.53 -0.17
C ILE A 132 13.64 1.31 -0.46
N ARG A 133 13.59 2.24 -1.42
CA ARG A 133 14.70 3.12 -1.77
C ARG A 133 14.80 4.37 -0.89
N GLN A 134 13.86 4.58 0.03
CA GLN A 134 13.79 5.73 0.95
C GLN A 134 13.75 7.08 0.22
N GLU A 135 13.12 7.15 -0.96
CA GLU A 135 13.12 8.32 -1.85
C GLU A 135 12.16 9.44 -1.41
N ASP A 136 11.17 9.12 -0.58
CA ASP A 136 10.10 10.00 -0.13
C ASP A 136 10.21 10.35 1.36
N MET A 137 11.43 10.25 1.90
CA MET A 137 11.77 10.66 3.26
C MET A 137 11.58 12.18 3.45
N PRO A 138 10.74 12.61 4.42
CA PRO A 138 10.54 14.03 4.67
C PRO A 138 11.82 14.74 5.12
N LYS A 139 12.11 15.91 4.56
CA LYS A 139 13.24 16.76 4.96
C LYS A 139 13.26 17.03 6.47
N LEU A 140 12.09 17.20 7.08
CA LEU A 140 11.92 17.41 8.53
C LEU A 140 12.53 16.27 9.35
N PHE A 141 12.50 15.03 8.86
CA PHE A 141 13.14 13.89 9.53
C PHE A 141 14.66 13.95 9.43
N VAL A 142 15.17 14.25 8.23
CA VAL A 142 16.61 14.42 8.01
C VAL A 142 17.15 15.52 8.92
N ASP A 143 16.38 16.60 9.10
CA ASP A 143 16.72 17.69 10.01
C ASP A 143 16.60 17.27 11.49
N ALA A 144 15.58 16.49 11.86
CA ALA A 144 15.41 15.95 13.21
C ALA A 144 16.54 14.98 13.62
N LEU A 145 16.97 14.09 12.72
CA LEU A 145 18.14 13.22 12.94
C LEU A 145 19.45 13.99 13.08
N LYS A 146 19.55 15.16 12.44
CA LYS A 146 20.70 16.07 12.56
C LYS A 146 20.63 16.98 13.79
N GLY A 147 19.65 16.76 14.65
CA GLY A 147 19.50 17.48 15.90
C GLY A 147 18.68 18.78 15.83
N GLY A 148 18.05 19.06 14.69
CA GLY A 148 17.26 20.27 14.46
C GLY A 148 15.80 20.18 14.93
N GLY A 149 15.16 21.33 15.06
CA GLY A 149 13.72 21.45 15.24
C GLY A 149 13.19 20.84 16.54
N VAL A 150 12.14 20.01 16.43
CA VAL A 150 11.37 19.50 17.58
C VAL A 150 12.21 18.68 18.58
N VAL A 151 13.32 18.06 18.17
CA VAL A 151 14.13 17.20 19.05
C VAL A 151 15.19 17.99 19.84
N GLY A 152 15.55 19.21 19.40
CA GLY A 152 16.68 19.99 19.92
C GLY A 152 16.66 20.24 21.43
N GLU A 153 15.51 20.66 21.98
CA GLU A 153 15.38 20.91 23.41
C GLU A 153 15.57 19.64 24.27
N ALA A 154 15.11 18.49 23.77
CA ALA A 154 15.26 17.23 24.49
C ALA A 154 16.73 16.76 24.49
N MET A 155 17.44 16.92 23.36
CA MET A 155 18.88 16.64 23.30
C MET A 155 19.68 17.56 24.21
N SER A 156 19.38 18.87 24.24
CA SER A 156 20.07 19.81 25.13
C SER A 156 19.94 19.43 26.61
N ARG A 157 18.78 18.91 27.04
CA ARG A 157 18.59 18.44 28.42
C ARG A 157 19.44 17.23 28.74
N VAL A 158 19.54 16.28 27.81
CA VAL A 158 20.42 15.11 27.96
C VAL A 158 21.88 15.56 27.99
N ASP A 159 22.31 16.42 27.07
CA ASP A 159 23.66 16.98 27.04
C ASP A 159 24.03 17.71 28.33
N ASP A 160 23.10 18.47 28.93
CA ASP A 160 23.32 19.13 30.21
C ASP A 160 23.57 18.13 31.35
N VAL A 161 22.82 17.02 31.37
CA VAL A 161 23.01 15.94 32.36
C VAL A 161 24.33 15.23 32.13
N LEU A 162 24.63 14.85 30.88
CA LEU A 162 25.90 14.20 30.51
C LEU A 162 27.09 15.09 30.88
N ARG A 163 27.05 16.39 30.55
CA ARG A 163 28.10 17.35 30.91
C ARG A 163 28.32 17.45 32.41
N LYS A 164 27.24 17.50 33.21
CA LYS A 164 27.33 17.53 34.69
C LYS A 164 27.98 16.25 35.26
N LEU A 165 27.87 15.14 34.56
CA LEU A 165 28.48 13.86 34.92
C LEU A 165 29.89 13.67 34.35
N GLY A 166 30.42 14.65 33.60
CA GLY A 166 31.70 14.54 32.91
C GLY A 166 31.68 13.58 31.72
N LEU A 167 30.49 13.17 31.27
CA LEU A 167 30.30 12.30 30.11
C LEU A 167 30.38 13.12 28.81
N PRO A 168 30.79 12.49 27.69
CA PRO A 168 30.73 13.14 26.38
C PRO A 168 29.28 13.54 26.03
N THR A 169 29.14 14.57 25.20
CA THR A 169 27.84 14.96 24.63
C THR A 169 27.22 13.82 23.86
N LEU A 170 25.91 13.91 23.62
CA LEU A 170 25.18 12.92 22.84
C LEU A 170 25.87 12.62 21.51
N PRO A 171 26.02 11.33 21.17
CA PRO A 171 26.58 10.91 19.89
C PRO A 171 25.56 11.14 18.77
N LEU A 172 25.52 12.34 18.18
CA LEU A 172 24.61 12.63 17.06
C LEU A 172 24.74 11.60 15.92
N GLY A 173 25.94 11.05 15.71
CA GLY A 173 26.17 9.95 14.76
C GLY A 173 25.45 8.64 15.13
N ASP A 174 25.40 8.27 16.40
CA ASP A 174 24.72 7.05 16.85
C ASP A 174 23.19 7.21 16.81
N ILE A 175 22.67 8.42 17.12
CA ILE A 175 21.24 8.74 16.97
C ILE A 175 20.84 8.68 15.49
N ALA A 176 21.66 9.26 14.60
CA ALA A 176 21.42 9.18 13.16
C ALA A 176 21.47 7.73 12.66
N LYS A 177 22.40 6.92 13.16
CA LYS A 177 22.48 5.47 12.87
C LYS A 177 21.24 4.72 13.36
N ALA A 178 20.78 4.98 14.59
CA ALA A 178 19.55 4.41 15.15
C ALA A 178 18.33 4.72 14.27
N GLY A 179 18.22 5.97 13.82
CA GLY A 179 17.18 6.38 12.87
C GLY A 179 17.28 5.66 11.53
N SER A 180 18.49 5.52 10.98
CA SER A 180 18.73 4.77 9.74
C SER A 180 18.38 3.28 9.89
N ASP A 181 18.75 2.64 11.00
CA ASP A 181 18.45 1.25 11.27
C ASP A 181 16.93 1.02 11.41
N ALA A 182 16.24 1.94 12.09
CA ALA A 182 14.79 1.90 12.20
C ALA A 182 14.11 2.03 10.82
N LEU A 183 14.57 2.93 9.96
CA LEU A 183 14.07 3.06 8.58
C LEU A 183 14.36 1.80 7.75
N ASN A 184 15.58 1.27 7.83
CA ASN A 184 15.96 0.05 7.13
C ASN A 184 15.05 -1.12 7.52
N ASN A 185 14.63 -1.22 8.79
CA ASN A 185 13.67 -2.22 9.23
C ASN A 185 12.28 -2.04 8.61
N VAL A 186 11.81 -0.79 8.48
CA VAL A 186 10.53 -0.48 7.79
C VAL A 186 10.62 -0.80 6.31
N SER A 187 11.67 -0.33 5.62
CA SER A 187 11.92 -0.64 4.21
C SER A 187 12.00 -2.14 3.97
N LYS A 188 12.65 -2.89 4.88
CA LYS A 188 12.71 -4.35 4.83
C LYS A 188 11.33 -5.00 4.99
N ALA A 189 10.53 -4.56 5.97
CA ALA A 189 9.18 -5.10 6.17
C ALA A 189 8.29 -4.88 4.93
N ILE A 190 8.38 -3.71 4.29
CA ILE A 190 7.69 -3.39 3.04
C ILE A 190 8.19 -4.28 1.89
N ALA A 191 9.52 -4.42 1.74
CA ALA A 191 10.12 -5.27 0.70
C ALA A 191 9.74 -6.74 0.84
N ASP A 192 9.68 -7.25 2.07
CA ASP A 192 9.30 -8.63 2.38
C ASP A 192 7.79 -8.83 2.14
N GLY A 193 6.94 -7.88 2.53
CA GLY A 193 5.50 -7.92 2.28
C GLY A 193 5.16 -7.91 0.79
N ASN A 194 5.73 -7.00 0.01
CA ASN A 194 5.51 -6.94 -1.45
C ASN A 194 6.03 -8.21 -2.16
N GLN A 195 7.16 -8.77 -1.70
CA GLN A 195 7.67 -10.05 -2.21
C GLN A 195 6.73 -11.21 -1.89
N PHE A 196 6.20 -11.27 -0.66
CA PHE A 196 5.26 -12.30 -0.24
C PHE A 196 4.00 -12.29 -1.13
N VAL A 197 3.41 -11.11 -1.34
CA VAL A 197 2.20 -10.97 -2.16
C VAL A 197 2.49 -11.33 -3.62
N PHE A 198 3.59 -10.87 -4.21
CA PHE A 198 3.92 -11.20 -5.60
C PHE A 198 4.14 -12.69 -5.80
N LYS A 199 4.87 -13.32 -4.87
CA LYS A 199 5.14 -14.76 -4.91
C LYS A 199 3.85 -15.59 -4.90
N GLU A 200 2.83 -15.15 -4.19
CA GLU A 200 1.58 -15.88 -4.04
C GLU A 200 0.53 -15.46 -5.06
N VAL A 201 0.11 -14.20 -5.03
CA VAL A 201 -0.97 -13.68 -5.87
C VAL A 201 -0.48 -13.58 -7.31
N GLY A 202 0.73 -13.04 -7.54
CA GLY A 202 1.33 -12.96 -8.88
C GLY A 202 1.49 -14.34 -9.53
N HIS A 203 1.78 -15.38 -8.75
CA HIS A 203 1.83 -16.76 -9.24
C HIS A 203 0.47 -17.24 -9.76
N GLU A 204 -0.62 -16.98 -9.04
CA GLU A 204 -1.96 -17.38 -9.49
C GLU A 204 -2.42 -16.60 -10.72
N PHE A 205 -2.04 -15.33 -10.83
CA PHE A 205 -2.24 -14.53 -12.04
C PHE A 205 -1.51 -15.14 -13.25
N ALA A 206 -0.22 -15.48 -13.09
CA ALA A 206 0.54 -16.16 -14.14
C ALA A 206 -0.09 -17.51 -14.53
N ARG A 207 -0.47 -18.32 -13.53
CA ARG A 207 -1.12 -19.63 -13.74
C ARG A 207 -2.46 -19.48 -14.45
N PHE A 208 -3.23 -18.45 -14.13
CA PHE A 208 -4.51 -18.16 -14.79
C PHE A 208 -4.30 -17.87 -16.27
N VAL A 209 -3.37 -16.95 -16.60
CA VAL A 209 -3.04 -16.62 -18.00
C VAL A 209 -2.57 -17.86 -18.75
N GLU A 210 -1.63 -18.63 -18.19
CA GLU A 210 -1.12 -19.87 -18.79
C GLU A 210 -2.23 -20.90 -19.07
N THR A 211 -3.21 -20.97 -18.16
CA THR A 211 -4.31 -21.94 -18.26
C THR A 211 -5.33 -21.54 -19.32
N PHE A 212 -5.77 -20.27 -19.33
CA PHE A 212 -6.93 -19.83 -20.13
C PHE A 212 -6.56 -19.07 -21.40
N GLN A 213 -5.27 -18.76 -21.63
CA GLN A 213 -4.84 -18.12 -22.87
C GLN A 213 -5.28 -18.93 -24.11
N GLY A 214 -5.88 -18.24 -25.07
CA GLY A 214 -6.36 -18.83 -26.31
C GLY A 214 -7.75 -19.47 -26.24
N ASP A 215 -8.37 -19.56 -25.06
CA ASP A 215 -9.75 -20.03 -24.94
C ASP A 215 -10.72 -19.01 -25.55
N THR A 216 -11.69 -19.50 -26.31
CA THR A 216 -12.72 -18.67 -26.95
C THR A 216 -14.10 -18.80 -26.30
N GLN A 217 -14.24 -19.74 -25.35
CA GLN A 217 -15.45 -19.99 -24.59
C GLN A 217 -15.10 -20.62 -23.24
N LEU A 218 -16.00 -20.49 -22.27
CA LEU A 218 -15.84 -21.12 -20.97
C LEU A 218 -15.99 -22.64 -21.06
N ASP A 219 -14.96 -23.37 -20.65
CA ASP A 219 -15.02 -24.82 -20.41
C ASP A 219 -15.19 -25.07 -18.89
N PRO A 220 -16.37 -25.54 -18.43
CA PRO A 220 -16.61 -25.79 -17.01
C PRO A 220 -15.69 -26.85 -16.40
N ALA A 221 -15.30 -27.89 -17.15
CA ALA A 221 -14.44 -28.95 -16.64
C ALA A 221 -12.99 -28.45 -16.49
N LYS A 222 -12.52 -27.66 -17.46
CA LYS A 222 -11.22 -26.99 -17.37
C LYS A 222 -11.18 -26.00 -16.21
N LEU A 223 -12.23 -25.18 -16.04
CA LEU A 223 -12.35 -24.27 -14.91
C LEU A 223 -12.33 -25.03 -13.58
N GLN A 224 -13.13 -26.07 -13.44
CA GLN A 224 -13.17 -26.86 -12.21
C GLN A 224 -11.79 -27.46 -11.89
N LYS A 225 -11.10 -28.03 -12.87
CA LYS A 225 -9.74 -28.54 -12.71
C LYS A 225 -8.74 -27.45 -12.27
N TYR A 226 -8.85 -26.25 -12.83
CA TYR A 226 -8.02 -25.11 -12.43
C TYR A 226 -8.30 -24.68 -10.97
N LEU A 227 -9.58 -24.62 -10.60
CA LEU A 227 -10.06 -24.25 -9.26
C LEU A 227 -9.73 -25.29 -8.18
N ASP A 228 -9.66 -26.56 -8.55
CA ASP A 228 -9.25 -27.64 -7.65
C ASP A 228 -7.73 -27.68 -7.41
N GLY A 229 -6.96 -26.92 -8.19
CA GLY A 229 -5.53 -26.71 -7.98
C GLY A 229 -5.20 -25.72 -6.85
N PHE A 230 -6.16 -24.95 -6.35
CA PHE A 230 -5.92 -24.06 -5.20
C PHE A 230 -5.79 -24.85 -3.90
N ALA A 231 -4.82 -24.45 -3.07
CA ALA A 231 -4.67 -24.99 -1.72
C ALA A 231 -5.90 -24.67 -0.84
N GLN A 232 -6.20 -25.55 0.12
CA GLN A 232 -7.41 -25.44 0.96
C GLN A 232 -7.43 -24.17 1.83
N ASP A 233 -6.27 -23.62 2.16
CA ASP A 233 -6.08 -22.40 2.91
C ASP A 233 -6.24 -21.12 2.08
N LYS A 234 -6.55 -21.24 0.77
CA LYS A 234 -6.72 -20.12 -0.16
C LYS A 234 -8.12 -20.04 -0.78
N PRO A 235 -9.21 -20.14 0.02
CA PRO A 235 -10.57 -20.14 -0.52
C PRO A 235 -10.94 -18.82 -1.22
N LEU A 236 -10.40 -17.69 -0.74
CA LEU A 236 -10.65 -16.37 -1.35
C LEU A 236 -10.02 -16.26 -2.74
N LEU A 237 -8.77 -16.72 -2.92
CA LEU A 237 -8.16 -16.74 -4.26
C LEU A 237 -8.92 -17.71 -5.19
N LYS A 238 -9.29 -18.90 -4.69
CA LYS A 238 -10.13 -19.83 -5.48
C LYS A 238 -11.42 -19.14 -5.96
N GLN A 239 -12.10 -18.41 -5.09
CA GLN A 239 -13.30 -17.66 -5.46
C GLN A 239 -13.00 -16.56 -6.49
N ALA A 240 -12.00 -15.71 -6.22
CA ALA A 240 -11.68 -14.57 -7.08
C ALA A 240 -11.30 -14.98 -8.51
N PHE A 241 -10.50 -16.03 -8.67
CA PHE A 241 -10.14 -16.51 -10.00
C PHE A 241 -11.28 -17.25 -10.70
N GLY A 242 -12.24 -17.81 -9.95
CA GLY A 242 -13.51 -18.25 -10.50
C GLY A 242 -14.32 -17.09 -11.10
N ASP A 243 -14.31 -15.93 -10.44
CA ASP A 243 -14.97 -14.72 -10.90
C ASP A 243 -14.28 -14.13 -12.14
N TYR A 244 -12.94 -14.10 -12.18
CA TYR A 244 -12.21 -13.73 -13.41
C TYR A 244 -12.52 -14.66 -14.59
N ALA A 245 -12.61 -15.98 -14.36
CA ALA A 245 -12.97 -16.92 -15.42
C ALA A 245 -14.38 -16.66 -15.97
N GLN A 246 -15.33 -16.29 -15.11
CA GLN A 246 -16.67 -15.88 -15.55
C GLN A 246 -16.62 -14.54 -16.32
N ALA A 247 -15.90 -13.54 -15.80
CA ALA A 247 -15.76 -12.22 -16.41
C ALA A 247 -15.12 -12.27 -17.82
N MET A 248 -14.21 -13.23 -18.06
CA MET A 248 -13.55 -13.43 -19.36
C MET A 248 -14.55 -13.62 -20.51
N PHE A 249 -15.68 -14.28 -20.25
CA PHE A 249 -16.68 -14.62 -21.27
C PHE A 249 -18.02 -13.89 -21.09
N GLU A 250 -18.15 -13.03 -20.07
CA GLU A 250 -19.34 -12.21 -19.84
C GLU A 250 -19.46 -11.11 -20.91
N LYS A 251 -20.67 -10.96 -21.46
CA LYS A 251 -20.99 -10.01 -22.54
C LYS A 251 -21.74 -8.79 -22.03
N ASP A 252 -22.46 -8.91 -20.93
CA ASP A 252 -23.11 -7.79 -20.27
C ASP A 252 -22.06 -6.94 -19.55
N PRO A 253 -21.84 -5.67 -19.97
CA PRO A 253 -20.80 -4.83 -19.40
C PRO A 253 -21.03 -4.49 -17.93
N ASN A 254 -22.29 -4.44 -17.44
CA ASN A 254 -22.57 -4.25 -16.01
C ASN A 254 -22.13 -5.48 -15.21
N LYS A 255 -22.58 -6.67 -15.63
CA LYS A 255 -22.22 -7.92 -14.93
C LYS A 255 -20.73 -8.16 -14.96
N LYS A 256 -20.07 -7.88 -16.10
CA LYS A 256 -18.62 -8.00 -16.22
C LYS A 256 -17.90 -7.05 -15.27
N ALA A 257 -18.31 -5.79 -15.19
CA ALA A 257 -17.73 -4.83 -14.27
C ALA A 257 -17.87 -5.27 -12.81
N GLU A 258 -19.05 -5.79 -12.42
CA GLU A 258 -19.28 -6.29 -11.07
C GLU A 258 -18.51 -7.58 -10.75
N LEU A 259 -18.39 -8.52 -11.69
CA LEU A 259 -17.53 -9.70 -11.55
C LEU A 259 -16.06 -9.31 -11.37
N MET A 260 -15.58 -8.33 -12.15
CA MET A 260 -14.22 -7.80 -12.05
C MET A 260 -13.99 -7.14 -10.69
N LEU A 261 -14.93 -6.31 -10.22
CA LEU A 261 -14.83 -5.68 -8.91
C LEU A 261 -14.82 -6.73 -7.78
N ARG A 262 -15.75 -7.69 -7.82
CA ARG A 262 -15.81 -8.78 -6.83
C ARG A 262 -14.53 -9.59 -6.80
N ALA A 263 -13.97 -9.91 -7.97
CA ALA A 263 -12.69 -10.61 -8.09
C ALA A 263 -11.56 -9.78 -7.45
N ASN A 264 -11.43 -8.50 -7.84
CA ASN A 264 -10.41 -7.59 -7.32
C ASN A 264 -10.50 -7.42 -5.80
N ASP A 265 -11.69 -7.15 -5.26
CA ASP A 265 -11.94 -6.98 -3.83
C ASP A 265 -11.66 -8.27 -3.05
N THR A 266 -11.98 -9.44 -3.62
CA THR A 266 -11.72 -10.74 -3.00
C THR A 266 -10.22 -11.06 -2.97
N VAL A 267 -9.48 -10.76 -4.05
CA VAL A 267 -8.00 -10.84 -4.04
C VAL A 267 -7.44 -9.85 -3.02
N GLY A 268 -7.91 -8.61 -3.00
CA GLY A 268 -7.50 -7.59 -2.05
C GLY A 268 -7.74 -8.01 -0.61
N LEU A 269 -8.89 -8.58 -0.27
CA LEU A 269 -9.17 -9.09 1.07
C LEU A 269 -8.21 -10.20 1.49
N HIS A 270 -7.94 -11.16 0.59
CA HIS A 270 -6.97 -12.22 0.84
C HIS A 270 -5.59 -11.64 1.12
N GLU A 271 -5.11 -10.80 0.22
CA GLU A 271 -3.80 -10.16 0.27
C GLU A 271 -3.62 -9.29 1.52
N GLN A 272 -4.58 -8.39 1.80
CA GLN A 272 -4.54 -7.50 2.96
C GLN A 272 -4.63 -8.23 4.30
N THR A 273 -5.28 -9.40 4.34
CA THR A 273 -5.31 -10.25 5.53
C THR A 273 -3.93 -10.84 5.81
N GLN A 274 -3.25 -11.35 4.77
CA GLN A 274 -1.91 -11.92 4.91
C GLN A 274 -0.84 -10.86 5.21
N LEU A 275 -1.02 -9.65 4.68
CA LEU A 275 -0.11 -8.53 4.93
C LEU A 275 -0.13 -8.00 6.37
N GLN A 276 -1.12 -8.37 7.19
CA GLN A 276 -1.30 -7.84 8.55
C GLN A 276 0.00 -7.84 9.36
N SER A 277 0.73 -8.97 9.37
CA SER A 277 1.98 -9.07 10.15
C SER A 277 3.11 -8.20 9.59
N TYR A 278 3.16 -7.95 8.29
CA TYR A 278 4.16 -7.08 7.67
C TYR A 278 3.84 -5.60 7.92
N VAL A 279 2.55 -5.24 7.83
CA VAL A 279 2.05 -3.90 8.15
C VAL A 279 2.32 -3.57 9.62
N GLU A 280 2.04 -4.50 10.53
CA GLU A 280 2.35 -4.33 11.95
C GLU A 280 3.85 -4.21 12.23
N LYS A 281 4.69 -5.03 11.59
CA LYS A 281 6.15 -4.92 11.70
C LYS A 281 6.66 -3.56 11.21
N ALA A 282 6.08 -3.02 10.14
CA ALA A 282 6.46 -1.72 9.61
C ALA A 282 6.00 -0.56 10.52
N LEU A 283 4.75 -0.59 11.01
CA LEU A 283 4.17 0.49 11.82
C LEU A 283 4.57 0.46 13.29
N ASN A 284 4.75 -0.74 13.86
CA ASN A 284 5.05 -0.97 15.26
C ASN A 284 6.47 -1.49 15.48
N SER A 285 7.39 -1.22 14.54
CA SER A 285 8.83 -1.48 14.74
C SER A 285 9.24 -0.92 16.12
N PRO A 286 10.03 -1.65 16.94
CA PRO A 286 10.34 -1.29 18.33
C PRO A 286 11.35 -0.12 18.37
N VAL A 287 10.94 1.01 17.82
CA VAL A 287 11.76 2.18 17.56
C VAL A 287 12.26 2.76 18.88
N LYS A 288 11.42 2.73 19.93
CA LYS A 288 11.82 3.11 21.29
C LYS A 288 12.99 2.27 21.78
N ASP A 289 12.94 0.95 21.58
CA ASP A 289 14.00 0.04 22.02
C ASP A 289 15.26 0.21 21.18
N VAL A 290 15.14 0.46 19.87
CA VAL A 290 16.29 0.76 19.00
C VAL A 290 17.02 2.02 19.47
N PHE A 291 16.28 3.13 19.68
CA PHE A 291 16.89 4.37 20.17
C PHE A 291 17.45 4.23 21.58
N ARG A 292 16.72 3.59 22.50
CA ARG A 292 17.18 3.37 23.89
C ARG A 292 18.45 2.52 23.92
N ASN A 293 18.46 1.36 23.28
CA ASN A 293 19.60 0.44 23.32
C ASN A 293 20.89 1.08 22.78
N ILE A 294 20.77 1.96 21.79
CA ILE A 294 21.91 2.68 21.23
C ILE A 294 22.40 3.76 22.20
N LEU A 295 21.49 4.56 22.76
CA LEU A 295 21.84 5.59 23.76
C LEU A 295 22.48 4.98 25.02
N ASP A 296 21.90 3.90 25.55
CA ASP A 296 22.41 3.20 26.73
C ASP A 296 23.83 2.69 26.48
N LYS A 297 24.07 2.02 25.36
CA LYS A 297 25.41 1.54 24.98
C LYS A 297 26.44 2.67 24.92
N THR A 298 26.08 3.81 24.34
CA THR A 298 27.03 4.92 24.23
C THR A 298 27.29 5.60 25.58
N ILE A 299 26.25 5.78 26.39
CA ILE A 299 26.39 6.36 27.74
C ILE A 299 27.21 5.43 28.64
N GLU A 300 26.97 4.12 28.60
CA GLU A 300 27.75 3.12 29.34
C GLU A 300 29.20 3.08 28.89
N ALA A 301 29.46 3.12 27.58
CA ALA A 301 30.82 3.19 27.04
C ALA A 301 31.53 4.46 27.52
N GLY A 302 30.86 5.62 27.49
CA GLY A 302 31.39 6.89 28.01
C GLY A 302 31.70 6.82 29.50
N ALA A 303 30.81 6.25 30.31
CA ALA A 303 31.02 6.08 31.74
C ALA A 303 32.17 5.14 32.07
N ASN A 304 32.36 4.07 31.28
CA ASN A 304 33.46 3.13 31.42
C ASN A 304 34.82 3.74 31.04
N ALA A 305 34.84 4.71 30.12
CA ALA A 305 36.05 5.39 29.69
C ALA A 305 36.55 6.47 30.66
N LEU A 306 35.76 6.85 31.67
CA LEU A 306 36.16 7.83 32.67
C LEU A 306 37.21 7.27 33.65
N PRO A 307 38.14 8.12 34.15
CA PRO A 307 39.08 7.71 35.18
C PRO A 307 38.36 7.47 36.52
N PHE A 308 38.95 6.65 37.37
CA PHE A 308 38.52 6.52 38.77
C PHE A 308 38.77 7.84 39.53
N PRO A 309 37.84 8.32 40.39
CA PRO A 309 36.55 7.73 40.76
C PRO A 309 35.35 8.23 39.93
N ALA A 310 35.57 9.05 38.91
CA ALA A 310 34.51 9.64 38.09
C ALA A 310 33.64 8.57 37.40
N ASN A 311 34.23 7.44 36.99
CA ASN A 311 33.50 6.30 36.46
C ASN A 311 32.47 5.70 37.46
N LEU A 312 32.79 5.65 38.75
CA LEU A 312 31.88 5.16 39.79
C LEU A 312 30.71 6.12 40.00
N ALA A 313 30.98 7.43 40.01
CA ALA A 313 29.95 8.45 40.11
C ALA A 313 28.99 8.39 38.90
N ALA A 314 29.52 8.27 37.68
CA ALA A 314 28.73 8.12 36.48
C ALA A 314 27.87 6.83 36.50
N LYS A 315 28.45 5.69 36.88
CA LYS A 315 27.71 4.42 37.02
C LYS A 315 26.63 4.47 38.10
N ALA A 316 26.90 5.15 39.22
CA ALA A 316 25.91 5.35 40.26
C ALA A 316 24.74 6.22 39.77
N ALA A 317 25.02 7.29 39.00
CA ALA A 317 24.00 8.13 38.39
C ALA A 317 23.13 7.37 37.39
N ILE A 318 23.73 6.53 36.53
CA ILE A 318 23.02 5.62 35.62
C ILE A 318 22.10 4.70 36.44
N LYS A 319 22.66 3.97 37.42
CA LYS A 319 21.90 3.01 38.25
C LYS A 319 20.78 3.67 39.08
N SER A 320 20.93 4.96 39.41
CA SER A 320 19.92 5.72 40.15
C SER A 320 18.74 6.21 39.31
N GLY A 321 18.80 6.07 37.98
CA GLY A 321 17.75 6.52 37.05
C GLY A 321 17.79 8.02 36.72
N VAL A 322 18.77 8.78 37.21
CA VAL A 322 18.93 10.21 36.88
C VAL A 322 19.16 10.41 35.38
N VAL A 323 19.93 9.52 34.76
CA VAL A 323 20.15 9.51 33.30
C VAL A 323 18.86 9.15 32.56
N ASP A 324 18.13 8.13 33.03
CA ASP A 324 16.87 7.70 32.42
C ASP A 324 15.82 8.82 32.40
N LEU A 325 15.73 9.63 33.45
CA LEU A 325 14.81 10.76 33.50
C LEU A 325 15.07 11.80 32.39
N ALA A 326 16.32 11.93 31.94
CA ALA A 326 16.69 12.81 30.83
C ALA A 326 16.54 12.11 29.47
N VAL A 327 16.88 10.82 29.39
CA VAL A 327 16.88 10.02 28.15
C VAL A 327 15.46 9.64 27.72
N ASN A 328 14.56 9.28 28.66
CA ASN A 328 13.20 8.81 28.33
C ASN A 328 12.41 9.81 27.45
N PRO A 329 12.35 11.13 27.79
CA PRO A 329 11.66 12.09 26.94
C PRO A 329 12.27 12.23 25.53
N LEU A 330 13.58 12.06 25.39
CA LEU A 330 14.26 12.08 24.09
C LEU A 330 13.86 10.84 23.26
N VAL A 331 13.92 9.65 23.86
CA VAL A 331 13.51 8.39 23.22
C VAL A 331 12.04 8.43 22.79
N ASP A 332 11.15 8.89 23.67
CA ASP A 332 9.73 9.04 23.37
C ASP A 332 9.51 9.99 22.19
N LYS A 333 10.19 11.15 22.20
CA LYS A 333 10.05 12.13 21.12
C LYS A 333 10.60 11.63 19.78
N LEU A 334 11.75 10.94 19.79
CA LEU A 334 12.32 10.31 18.59
C LEU A 334 11.38 9.22 18.04
N ALA A 335 10.79 8.41 18.92
CA ALA A 335 9.83 7.39 18.53
C ALA A 335 8.53 7.97 17.99
N ASP A 336 8.01 9.06 18.57
CA ASP A 336 6.81 9.74 18.09
C ASP A 336 7.04 10.39 16.71
N VAL A 337 8.20 11.04 16.50
CA VAL A 337 8.61 11.58 15.19
C VAL A 337 8.68 10.45 14.16
N PHE A 338 9.34 9.34 14.50
CA PHE A 338 9.45 8.19 13.62
C PHE A 338 8.07 7.57 13.32
N ARG A 339 7.20 7.43 14.32
CA ARG A 339 5.84 6.90 14.13
C ARG A 339 5.02 7.76 13.19
N GLY A 340 5.11 9.09 13.33
CA GLY A 340 4.47 10.04 12.42
C GLY A 340 4.93 9.84 10.97
N ILE A 341 6.21 9.56 10.77
CA ILE A 341 6.79 9.30 9.43
C ILE A 341 6.38 7.96 8.90
N ALA A 342 6.57 6.87 9.65
CA ALA A 342 6.16 5.54 9.24
C ALA A 342 4.67 5.54 8.84
N THR A 343 3.85 6.28 9.59
CA THR A 343 2.44 6.51 9.25
C THR A 343 2.30 7.33 7.96
N GLU A 344 2.85 8.54 7.84
CA GLU A 344 2.70 9.36 6.62
C GLU A 344 3.21 8.65 5.36
N HIS A 345 4.30 7.91 5.52
CA HIS A 345 5.01 7.18 4.49
C HIS A 345 4.23 5.94 4.01
N MET A 346 3.66 5.16 4.94
CA MET A 346 2.75 4.06 4.61
C MET A 346 1.37 4.54 4.14
N MET A 347 1.01 5.78 4.45
CA MET A 347 -0.28 6.38 4.09
C MET A 347 -0.26 7.12 2.76
N LYS A 348 0.61 6.68 1.83
CA LYS A 348 0.65 7.13 0.44
C LYS A 348 0.46 5.94 -0.49
N LEU A 349 -0.24 6.18 -1.60
CA LEU A 349 -0.39 5.21 -2.67
C LEU A 349 -0.17 5.91 -4.01
N ALA A 350 0.80 5.44 -4.78
CA ALA A 350 1.00 5.95 -6.13
C ALA A 350 -0.22 5.57 -6.99
N VAL A 351 -0.58 6.47 -7.91
CA VAL A 351 -1.60 6.29 -8.93
C VAL A 351 -1.11 6.97 -10.22
N PRO A 352 -1.73 6.72 -11.38
CA PRO A 352 -1.39 7.47 -12.57
C PRO A 352 -1.45 8.98 -12.34
N GLY A 353 -0.40 9.70 -12.72
CA GLY A 353 -0.31 11.15 -12.59
C GLY A 353 -0.15 11.71 -11.16
N GLY A 354 -0.05 10.88 -10.11
CA GLY A 354 0.11 11.41 -8.75
C GLY A 354 0.19 10.37 -7.63
N ALA A 355 -0.16 10.79 -6.42
CA ALA A 355 -0.24 9.93 -5.25
C ALA A 355 -1.45 10.30 -4.39
N LEU A 356 -2.12 9.29 -3.86
CA LEU A 356 -3.21 9.41 -2.91
C LEU A 356 -2.66 9.40 -1.49
N LYS A 357 -3.33 10.14 -0.59
CA LYS A 357 -3.05 10.12 0.84
C LYS A 357 -4.13 9.29 1.53
N LEU A 358 -3.77 8.11 2.02
CA LEU A 358 -4.69 7.13 2.60
C LEU A 358 -5.35 7.62 3.90
N GLY A 359 -4.74 8.63 4.55
CA GLY A 359 -5.29 9.30 5.74
C GLY A 359 -6.35 10.36 5.44
N ASN A 360 -6.60 10.65 4.17
CA ASN A 360 -7.67 11.50 3.72
C ASN A 360 -8.74 10.65 3.04
N ASP A 361 -9.96 11.21 2.97
CA ASP A 361 -10.99 10.62 2.14
C ASP A 361 -10.51 10.53 0.69
N LEU A 362 -10.82 9.40 0.05
CA LEU A 362 -10.47 9.13 -1.33
C LEU A 362 -11.04 10.26 -2.23
N PRO A 363 -10.20 10.98 -2.98
CA PRO A 363 -10.71 12.00 -3.89
C PRO A 363 -11.46 11.35 -5.06
N PRO A 364 -12.47 12.03 -5.60
CA PRO A 364 -13.09 11.59 -6.85
C PRO A 364 -12.03 11.48 -7.96
N PRO A 365 -12.21 10.57 -8.93
CA PRO A 365 -11.36 10.56 -10.12
C PRO A 365 -11.41 11.92 -10.83
N PRO A 366 -10.31 12.40 -11.43
CA PRO A 366 -10.30 13.66 -12.17
C PRO A 366 -11.39 13.71 -13.24
N GLY A 367 -12.21 14.77 -13.23
CA GLY A 367 -13.32 14.92 -14.17
C GLY A 367 -14.58 14.10 -13.84
N MET A 368 -14.55 13.33 -12.75
CA MET A 368 -15.69 12.54 -12.24
C MET A 368 -16.25 13.08 -10.92
N GLU A 369 -16.04 14.36 -10.60
CA GLU A 369 -16.45 14.98 -9.33
C GLU A 369 -17.97 14.93 -9.08
N LYS A 370 -18.77 14.81 -10.16
CA LYS A 370 -20.24 14.70 -10.10
C LYS A 370 -20.75 13.26 -10.22
N THR A 371 -19.91 12.33 -10.64
CA THR A 371 -20.24 10.92 -10.87
C THR A 371 -19.07 10.05 -10.45
N ILE A 372 -18.91 9.87 -9.14
CA ILE A 372 -17.71 9.29 -8.51
C ILE A 372 -17.40 7.84 -8.93
N PHE A 373 -18.39 7.11 -9.44
CA PHE A 373 -18.25 5.74 -9.93
C PHE A 373 -18.46 5.66 -11.46
N PRO A 374 -17.71 4.77 -12.15
CA PRO A 374 -17.85 4.56 -13.57
C PRO A 374 -19.26 4.01 -13.91
N PRO A 375 -19.75 4.20 -15.15
CA PRO A 375 -21.14 3.93 -15.51
C PRO A 375 -21.68 2.56 -15.07
N HIS A 376 -20.88 1.52 -15.26
CA HIS A 376 -21.24 0.12 -14.97
C HIS A 376 -21.10 -0.29 -13.50
N LEU A 377 -20.72 0.63 -12.60
CA LEU A 377 -20.59 0.40 -11.15
C LEU A 377 -21.31 1.44 -10.29
N ARG A 378 -22.14 2.31 -10.90
CA ARG A 378 -22.93 3.30 -10.16
C ARG A 378 -23.97 2.66 -9.26
N THR A 379 -24.49 1.52 -9.70
CA THR A 379 -25.37 0.63 -8.94
C THR A 379 -24.72 -0.74 -8.91
N ILE A 380 -24.92 -1.48 -7.82
CA ILE A 380 -24.44 -2.85 -7.68
C ILE A 380 -25.65 -3.78 -7.69
N GLU A 381 -25.76 -4.66 -8.67
CA GLU A 381 -26.89 -5.58 -8.85
C GLU A 381 -26.58 -6.99 -8.34
N ASP A 382 -25.35 -7.46 -8.50
CA ASP A 382 -24.88 -8.77 -8.08
C ASP A 382 -24.99 -8.93 -6.56
N PRO A 383 -25.83 -9.88 -6.07
CA PRO A 383 -26.04 -10.05 -4.63
C PRO A 383 -24.76 -10.45 -3.89
N LYS A 384 -23.85 -11.19 -4.53
CA LYS A 384 -22.59 -11.61 -3.90
C LYS A 384 -21.63 -10.43 -3.71
N LEU A 385 -21.54 -9.54 -4.70
CA LEU A 385 -20.77 -8.30 -4.58
C LEU A 385 -21.39 -7.36 -3.53
N ARG A 386 -22.74 -7.22 -3.49
CA ARG A 386 -23.40 -6.45 -2.43
C ARG A 386 -23.08 -6.98 -1.04
N GLU A 387 -23.08 -8.30 -0.86
CA GLU A 387 -22.71 -8.94 0.41
C GLU A 387 -21.23 -8.71 0.76
N LEU A 388 -20.33 -8.77 -0.23
CA LEU A 388 -18.92 -8.48 -0.02
C LEU A 388 -18.71 -7.02 0.40
N LEU A 389 -19.25 -6.06 -0.36
CA LEU A 389 -19.15 -4.64 -0.05
C LEU A 389 -19.81 -4.31 1.29
N GLY A 390 -20.98 -4.88 1.60
CA GLY A 390 -21.64 -4.68 2.90
C GLY A 390 -20.82 -5.12 4.11
N ARG A 391 -19.78 -5.95 3.92
CA ARG A 391 -18.82 -6.34 4.97
C ARG A 391 -17.57 -5.47 5.02
N LEU A 392 -17.17 -4.88 3.89
CA LEU A 392 -15.87 -4.21 3.73
C LEU A 392 -15.98 -2.69 3.66
N ASP A 393 -17.06 -2.18 3.07
CA ASP A 393 -17.34 -0.76 2.84
C ASP A 393 -18.23 -0.21 3.97
N SER A 394 -17.64 0.64 4.81
CA SER A 394 -18.30 1.39 5.88
C SER A 394 -18.87 2.73 5.39
N SER A 395 -18.58 3.13 4.15
CA SER A 395 -19.02 4.36 3.49
C SER A 395 -19.76 4.06 2.17
N PRO A 396 -20.84 3.23 2.19
CA PRO A 396 -21.47 2.75 0.98
C PRO A 396 -21.89 3.88 0.04
N ASP A 397 -21.50 3.73 -1.22
CA ASP A 397 -21.78 4.66 -2.32
C ASP A 397 -21.27 6.10 -2.08
N SER A 398 -20.24 6.27 -1.24
CA SER A 398 -19.71 7.57 -0.85
C SER A 398 -18.20 7.51 -0.61
N LEU A 399 -17.46 8.50 -1.13
CA LEU A 399 -16.03 8.61 -0.81
C LEU A 399 -15.76 9.30 0.54
N LYS A 400 -16.80 9.84 1.19
CA LYS A 400 -16.67 10.45 2.52
C LYS A 400 -16.60 9.37 3.59
N GLY A 401 -15.65 9.50 4.51
CA GLY A 401 -15.42 8.52 5.57
C GLY A 401 -14.56 7.33 5.13
N THR A 402 -13.93 7.42 3.95
CA THR A 402 -13.00 6.39 3.46
C THR A 402 -11.63 6.48 4.13
N ALA A 403 -11.27 7.65 4.67
CA ALA A 403 -9.98 7.89 5.32
C ALA A 403 -9.63 6.83 6.38
N ALA A 404 -8.51 6.15 6.20
CA ALA A 404 -7.95 5.28 7.24
C ALA A 404 -7.24 6.15 8.29
N LYS A 405 -7.60 6.00 9.56
CA LYS A 405 -6.87 6.63 10.67
C LYS A 405 -5.71 5.78 11.14
N ASP A 406 -5.83 4.47 10.95
CA ASP A 406 -4.85 3.48 11.34
C ASP A 406 -4.80 2.38 10.28
N TRP A 407 -3.77 2.43 9.43
CA TRP A 407 -3.56 1.44 8.38
C TRP A 407 -3.24 0.05 8.94
N SER A 408 -2.90 -0.11 10.22
CA SER A 408 -2.74 -1.45 10.79
C SER A 408 -4.09 -2.17 10.97
N LYS A 409 -5.22 -1.45 10.91
CA LYS A 409 -6.55 -2.05 11.08
C LYS A 409 -7.14 -2.47 9.74
N LEU A 410 -7.37 -3.77 9.59
CA LEU A 410 -7.81 -4.39 8.33
C LEU A 410 -9.14 -3.81 7.84
N ASP A 411 -10.09 -3.54 8.73
CA ASP A 411 -11.39 -2.93 8.41
C ASP A 411 -11.22 -1.55 7.78
N GLN A 412 -10.33 -0.71 8.33
CA GLN A 412 -10.04 0.62 7.77
C GLN A 412 -9.31 0.54 6.43
N ARG A 413 -8.37 -0.40 6.28
CA ARG A 413 -7.68 -0.62 5.00
C ARG A 413 -8.66 -1.04 3.91
N MET A 414 -9.47 -2.06 4.20
CA MET A 414 -10.40 -2.61 3.22
C MET A 414 -11.48 -1.60 2.85
N ASN A 415 -11.98 -0.80 3.80
CA ASN A 415 -12.89 0.31 3.54
C ASN A 415 -12.35 1.27 2.47
N TYR A 416 -11.07 1.65 2.56
CA TYR A 416 -10.44 2.50 1.56
C TYR A 416 -10.22 1.77 0.22
N ILE A 417 -9.77 0.51 0.27
CA ILE A 417 -9.33 -0.27 -0.91
C ILE A 417 -10.51 -0.61 -1.84
N VAL A 418 -11.66 -1.01 -1.30
CA VAL A 418 -12.82 -1.39 -2.15
C VAL A 418 -13.38 -0.18 -2.90
N ASP A 419 -13.41 0.99 -2.27
CA ASP A 419 -13.79 2.25 -2.94
C ASP A 419 -12.72 2.70 -3.95
N LEU A 420 -11.44 2.48 -3.66
CA LEU A 420 -10.38 2.72 -4.63
C LEU A 420 -10.56 1.85 -5.88
N PHE A 421 -10.78 0.55 -5.70
CA PHE A 421 -11.01 -0.37 -6.81
C PHE A 421 -12.24 0.04 -7.61
N ARG A 422 -13.38 0.28 -6.95
CA ARG A 422 -14.63 0.68 -7.62
C ARG A 422 -14.51 2.00 -8.39
N THR A 423 -13.92 3.04 -7.79
CA THR A 423 -13.82 4.36 -8.43
C THR A 423 -12.84 4.40 -9.59
N ARG A 424 -11.76 3.61 -9.54
CA ARG A 424 -10.69 3.63 -10.54
C ARG A 424 -10.74 2.48 -11.53
N GLN A 425 -11.69 1.54 -11.39
CA GLN A 425 -11.78 0.36 -12.24
C GLN A 425 -11.75 0.67 -13.76
N ALA A 426 -12.38 1.76 -14.19
CA ALA A 426 -12.44 2.14 -15.60
C ALA A 426 -11.39 3.18 -16.02
N ASP A 427 -10.37 3.44 -15.20
CA ASP A 427 -9.30 4.38 -15.52
C ASP A 427 -8.26 3.71 -16.44
N PRO A 428 -8.17 4.11 -17.73
CA PRO A 428 -7.26 3.49 -18.68
C PRO A 428 -5.79 3.74 -18.32
N HIS A 429 -5.47 4.82 -17.60
CA HIS A 429 -4.11 5.15 -17.23
C HIS A 429 -3.53 4.19 -16.18
N LEU A 430 -4.36 3.38 -15.52
CA LEU A 430 -3.87 2.34 -14.64
C LEU A 430 -3.02 1.30 -15.39
N PHE A 431 -3.23 1.13 -16.71
CA PHE A 431 -2.43 0.25 -17.57
C PHE A 431 -1.18 0.91 -18.13
N ASP A 432 -0.86 2.15 -17.76
CA ASP A 432 0.36 2.81 -18.23
C ASP A 432 1.62 2.17 -17.60
N GLN A 433 2.73 2.21 -18.35
CA GLN A 433 4.02 1.69 -17.89
C GLN A 433 4.46 2.36 -16.59
N PRO A 434 4.81 1.60 -15.53
CA PRO A 434 5.12 2.17 -14.23
C PRO A 434 6.39 3.04 -14.23
N PHE A 435 7.30 2.85 -15.17
CA PHE A 435 8.58 3.57 -15.23
C PHE A 435 8.72 4.55 -16.40
N GLY A 436 7.63 4.85 -17.13
CA GLY A 436 7.58 5.90 -18.14
C GLY A 436 8.41 5.67 -19.42
N LYS A 437 9.03 4.50 -19.60
CA LYS A 437 9.66 4.02 -20.84
C LYS A 437 9.13 2.61 -21.15
N GLU A 438 9.17 2.18 -22.43
CA GLU A 438 8.96 0.77 -22.78
C GLU A 438 9.93 -0.09 -21.96
N ALA A 439 9.39 -1.08 -21.25
CA ALA A 439 10.11 -1.86 -20.26
C ALA A 439 11.35 -2.55 -20.84
N HIS A 440 12.47 -2.48 -20.12
CA HIS A 440 13.53 -3.49 -20.22
C HIS A 440 13.41 -4.41 -19.01
N TYR A 441 13.00 -5.64 -19.27
CA TYR A 441 12.91 -6.71 -18.30
C TYR A 441 14.31 -6.95 -17.67
N PRO A 442 14.49 -6.81 -16.33
CA PRO A 442 15.81 -6.92 -15.71
C PRO A 442 16.32 -8.37 -15.58
N VAL A 443 15.52 -9.36 -15.96
CA VAL A 443 15.89 -10.77 -15.92
C VAL A 443 16.10 -11.24 -17.35
N ALA A 444 17.29 -11.71 -17.74
CA ALA A 444 17.45 -12.26 -19.09
C ALA A 444 16.46 -13.44 -19.30
N PRO A 445 15.75 -13.52 -20.44
CA PRO A 445 14.91 -14.68 -20.74
C PRO A 445 15.77 -15.95 -20.65
N PRO A 446 15.23 -17.08 -20.13
CA PRO A 446 15.99 -18.32 -20.06
C PRO A 446 16.43 -18.70 -21.47
N ALA A 447 17.71 -19.06 -21.62
CA ALA A 447 18.25 -19.53 -22.88
C ALA A 447 17.34 -20.67 -23.42
N PRO A 448 17.01 -20.67 -24.73
CA PRO A 448 16.20 -21.73 -25.30
C PRO A 448 16.87 -23.07 -25.00
N LYS A 449 16.11 -24.00 -24.40
CA LYS A 449 16.57 -25.38 -24.24
C LYS A 449 16.94 -25.88 -25.63
N GLN A 450 18.23 -26.13 -25.86
CA GLN A 450 18.67 -26.81 -27.07
C GLN A 450 17.90 -28.13 -27.14
N ALA A 451 17.14 -28.32 -28.21
CA ALA A 451 16.53 -29.60 -28.50
C ALA A 451 17.64 -30.66 -28.52
N PRO A 452 17.45 -31.85 -27.92
CA PRO A 452 18.42 -32.91 -28.06
C PRO A 452 18.64 -33.16 -29.55
N ALA A 453 19.91 -33.16 -29.97
CA ALA A 453 20.28 -33.45 -31.35
C ALA A 453 19.64 -34.79 -31.77
N PRO A 454 19.07 -34.87 -32.98
CA PRO A 454 18.52 -36.14 -33.45
C PRO A 454 19.63 -37.19 -33.43
N ALA A 455 19.33 -38.33 -32.81
CA ALA A 455 20.22 -39.48 -32.83
C ALA A 455 20.47 -39.84 -34.30
N VAL A 456 21.72 -39.70 -34.73
CA VAL A 456 22.17 -40.17 -36.04
C VAL A 456 22.18 -41.69 -35.97
N SER A 457 21.51 -42.30 -36.95
CA SER A 457 21.31 -43.76 -37.09
C SER A 457 22.60 -44.55 -37.19
#